data_AF-A0A853JTE2-F1
#
_entry.id   AF-A0A853JTE2-F1
#
_cell.length_a   1.000
_cell.length_b   1.000
_cell.length_c   1.000
_cell.angle_alpha   90.00
_cell.angle_beta   90.00
_cell.angle_gamma   90.00
#
_symmetry.space_group_name_H-M   'P 1'
#
loop_
_entity.id
_entity.type
_entity.pdbx_description
1 polymer ?
#
loop_
_entity_poly.entity_id
_entity_poly.type
_entity_poly.pdbx_seq_one_letter_code
_entity_poly.pdbx_strand_id
1 'polypeptide(L)' 'MVPPMGRPKSEKPKTIEIKARIDKETDSRVQEYCEKHKVSRTDVVRKGIELVLNEKK' A
#
# COMPACT_ATOMS: atom_id res chain seq x y z
N MET A 1 -10.63 30.87 -24.87
CA MET A 1 -10.90 29.44 -24.56
C MET A 1 -9.73 28.94 -23.73
N VAL A 2 -9.95 28.64 -22.45
CA VAL A 2 -8.92 28.06 -21.57
C VAL A 2 -8.72 26.60 -21.98
N PRO A 3 -7.47 26.14 -22.19
CA PRO A 3 -7.23 24.72 -22.42
C PRO A 3 -7.73 23.94 -21.20
N PRO A 4 -8.29 22.72 -21.36
CA PRO A 4 -8.63 21.91 -20.22
C PRO A 4 -7.33 21.69 -19.44
N MET A 5 -7.24 22.34 -18.28
CA MET A 5 -6.15 22.17 -17.33
C MET A 5 -5.94 20.67 -17.17
N GLY A 6 -4.78 20.18 -17.60
CA GLY A 6 -4.45 18.76 -17.51
C GLY A 6 -4.59 18.25 -16.09
N ARG A 7 -4.47 16.93 -15.92
CA ARG A 7 -4.61 16.22 -14.63
C ARG A 7 -3.91 17.04 -13.52
N PRO A 8 -4.65 17.55 -12.50
CA PRO A 8 -4.10 18.43 -11.50
C PRO A 8 -2.87 17.79 -10.87
N LYS A 9 -1.81 18.59 -10.64
CA LYS A 9 -0.57 18.12 -10.03
C LYS A 9 -0.93 17.47 -8.70
N SER A 10 -0.93 16.14 -8.64
CA SER A 10 -1.01 15.42 -7.37
C SER A 10 0.22 15.82 -6.58
N GLU A 11 0.05 16.63 -5.54
CA GLU A 11 1.15 17.17 -4.72
C GLU A 11 1.88 16.09 -3.92
N LYS A 12 1.33 14.88 -3.84
CA LYS A 12 1.99 13.71 -3.25
C LYS A 12 1.75 12.49 -4.14
N PRO A 13 2.44 12.39 -5.28
CA PRO A 13 2.36 11.16 -6.05
C PRO A 13 2.93 10.06 -5.15
N LYS A 14 2.13 9.01 -4.90
CA LYS A 14 2.59 7.79 -4.24
C LYS A 14 3.45 7.02 -5.24
N THR A 15 4.62 7.57 -5.56
CA THR A 15 5.51 7.13 -6.67
C THR A 15 6.39 5.94 -6.26
N ILE A 16 6.42 5.59 -4.98
CA ILE A 16 7.30 4.52 -4.48
C ILE A 16 6.57 3.18 -4.64
N GLU A 17 6.92 2.46 -5.71
CA GLU A 17 6.52 1.08 -5.93
C GLU A 17 7.43 0.15 -5.13
N ILE A 18 6.90 -0.49 -4.08
CA ILE A 18 7.65 -1.50 -3.32
C ILE A 18 7.34 -2.86 -3.92
N LYS A 19 8.33 -3.44 -4.61
CA LYS A 19 8.28 -4.83 -5.09
C LYS A 19 8.89 -5.73 -4.02
N ALA A 20 8.05 -6.28 -3.16
CA ALA A 20 8.44 -7.29 -2.20
C ALA A 20 8.23 -8.69 -2.79
N ARG A 21 9.25 -9.55 -2.74
CA ARG A 21 9.06 -10.99 -2.90
C ARG A 21 8.71 -11.56 -1.52
N ILE A 22 7.55 -12.16 -1.43
CA ILE A 22 7.08 -12.85 -0.23
C ILE A 22 6.86 -14.32 -0.56
N ASP A 23 6.99 -15.16 0.46
CA ASP A 23 6.72 -16.59 0.35
C ASP A 23 5.21 -16.86 0.21
N LYS A 24 4.86 -18.02 -0.36
CA LYS A 24 3.48 -18.47 -0.55
C LYS A 24 2.70 -18.56 0.76
N GLU A 25 3.36 -18.94 1.85
CA GLU A 25 2.72 -18.98 3.18
C GLU A 25 2.33 -17.58 3.66
N THR A 26 3.20 -16.60 3.43
CA THR A 26 2.95 -15.21 3.81
C THR A 26 1.83 -14.61 2.97
N ASP A 27 1.81 -14.89 1.66
CA ASP A 27 0.72 -14.53 0.75
C ASP A 27 -0.64 -15.05 1.24
N SER A 28 -0.73 -16.32 1.61
CA SER A 28 -1.98 -16.90 2.14
C SER A 28 -2.43 -16.20 3.42
N ARG A 29 -1.52 -15.96 4.37
CA ARG A 29 -1.86 -15.24 5.62
C ARG A 29 -2.29 -13.80 5.35
N VAL A 30 -1.64 -13.11 4.40
CA VAL A 30 -2.02 -11.75 3.98
C VAL A 30 -3.39 -11.76 3.30
N GLN A 31 -3.70 -12.78 2.49
CA GLN A 31 -4.98 -12.91 1.82
C GLN A 31 -6.12 -13.19 2.81
N GLU A 32 -5.92 -14.09 3.77
CA GLU A 32 -6.89 -14.31 4.86
C GLU A 32 -7.13 -13.04 5.68
N TYR A 33 -6.05 -12.30 5.99
CA TYR A 33 -6.16 -11.04 6.71
C TYR A 33 -6.89 -9.97 5.89
N CYS A 34 -6.60 -9.91 4.59
CA CYS A 34 -7.23 -9.03 3.61
C CYS A 34 -8.74 -9.30 3.52
N GLU A 35 -9.17 -10.56 3.49
CA GLU A 35 -10.58 -10.95 3.51
C GLU A 35 -11.27 -10.60 4.84
N LYS A 36 -10.65 -10.93 5.97
CA LYS A 36 -11.22 -10.64 7.31
C LYS A 36 -11.39 -9.14 7.56
N HIS A 37 -10.41 -8.33 7.16
CA HIS A 37 -10.40 -6.89 7.43
C HIS A 37 -10.94 -6.03 6.27
N LYS A 38 -11.30 -6.62 5.12
CA LYS A 38 -11.73 -5.91 3.90
C LYS A 38 -10.77 -4.79 3.47
N VAL A 39 -9.48 -5.01 3.66
CA VAL A 39 -8.41 -4.06 3.31
C VAL A 39 -7.74 -4.48 2.02
N SER A 40 -7.15 -3.58 1.24
CA SER A 40 -6.38 -3.96 0.06
C SER A 40 -5.01 -4.53 0.46
N ARG A 41 -4.42 -5.40 -0.38
CA ARG A 41 -3.04 -5.92 -0.19
C ARG A 41 -2.04 -4.81 0.10
N THR A 42 -2.15 -3.70 -0.63
CA THR A 42 -1.31 -2.50 -0.44
C THR A 42 -1.48 -1.87 0.94
N ASP A 43 -2.70 -1.89 1.48
CA ASP A 43 -3.03 -1.35 2.79
C ASP A 43 -2.47 -2.24 3.91
N VAL A 44 -2.57 -3.57 3.75
CA VAL A 44 -1.96 -4.55 4.66
C VAL A 44 -0.44 -4.35 4.72
N VAL A 45 0.22 -4.23 3.57
CA VAL A 45 1.67 -4.02 3.50
C VAL A 45 2.05 -2.68 4.15
N ARG A 46 1.30 -1.60 3.90
CA ARG A 46 1.54 -0.30 4.56
C ARG A 46 1.40 -0.40 6.07
N LYS A 47 0.32 -1.00 6.55
CA LYS A 47 0.05 -1.17 7.97
C LYS A 47 1.12 -2.03 8.64
N GLY A 48 1.59 -3.08 7.97
CA GLY A 48 2.73 -3.88 8.41
C GLY A 48 4.02 -3.06 8.52
N ILE A 49 4.33 -2.24 7.52
CA ILE A 49 5.51 -1.35 7.54
C ILE A 49 5.39 -0.32 8.67
N GLU A 50 4.22 0.31 8.85
CA GLU A 50 3.97 1.27 9.93
C GLU A 50 4.11 0.61 11.31
N LEU A 51 3.59 -0.61 11.50
CA LEU A 51 3.74 -1.36 12.75
C LEU A 51 5.21 -1.65 13.07
N VAL A 52 5.99 -2.12 12.09
CA VAL A 52 7.43 -2.40 12.26
C VAL A 52 8.23 -1.12 12.53
N LEU A 53 7.87 0.00 11.87
CA LEU A 53 8.47 1.30 12.12
C LEU A 53 8.11 1.84 13.51
N ASN A 54 6.89 1.58 13.98
CA ASN A 54 6.41 2.05 15.27
C ASN A 54 6.91 1.20 16.46
N GLU A 55 7.22 -0.08 16.24
CA GLU A 55 7.86 -0.94 17.25
C GLU A 55 9.32 -0.56 17.54
N LYS A 56 9.99 0.18 16.66
CA LYS A 56 11.39 0.61 16.85
C LYS A 56 11.54 1.89 17.69
N LYS A 57 10.50 2.30 18.41
CA LYS A 57 10.47 3.53 19.20
C LYS A 57 10.54 3.23 20.69
#